data_AF-A0A0B1RSY4-F1
#
_entry.id   AF-A0A0B1RSY4-F1
#
_cell.length_a   1.000
_cell.length_b   1.000
_cell.length_c   1.000
_cell.angle_alpha   90.00
_cell.angle_beta   90.00
_cell.angle_gamma   90.00
#
_symmetry.space_group_name_H-M   'P 1'
#
loop_
_entity.id
_entity.type
_entity.pdbx_description
1 polymer ?
#
loop_
_entity_poly.entity_id
_entity_poly.type
_entity_poly.pdbx_seq_one_letter_code
_entity_poly.pdbx_strand_id
1 'polypeptide(L)'
;MYINIQSDSILRNLRKPGETGYKIPRGGMFEYVSGANFFGEIIEWIGYSIVAGSLPAIAFAIFTASNIGPRAIHHHRWYHSKFPEYPKERKAIIPFLL
;
A
#
# COMPACT_ATOMS: atom_id res chain seq x y z
N MET A 1 -5.11 -8.41 7.03
CA MET A 1 -4.86 -9.30 5.90
C MET A 1 -5.72 -9.08 4.64
N TYR A 2 -7.06 -8.98 4.68
CA TYR A 2 -7.87 -8.90 3.43
C TYR A 2 -7.40 -7.80 2.45
N ILE A 3 -7.23 -6.56 2.92
CA ILE A 3 -6.82 -5.43 2.07
C ILE A 3 -5.46 -5.68 1.41
N ASN A 4 -4.49 -6.22 2.16
CA ASN A 4 -3.16 -6.51 1.67
C ASN A 4 -3.21 -7.56 0.53
N ILE A 5 -3.82 -8.71 0.79
CA ILE A 5 -3.94 -9.81 -0.19
C ILE A 5 -4.72 -9.37 -1.43
N GLN A 6 -5.83 -8.66 -1.25
CA GLN A 6 -6.66 -8.20 -2.34
C GLN A 6 -5.91 -7.18 -3.22
N SER A 7 -5.15 -6.27 -2.60
CA SER A 7 -4.33 -5.30 -3.31
C SER A 7 -3.18 -5.97 -4.08
N ASP A 8 -2.49 -6.93 -3.46
CA ASP A 8 -1.43 -7.69 -4.14
C ASP A 8 -1.99 -8.53 -5.29
N SER A 9 -3.21 -9.07 -5.14
CA SER A 9 -3.91 -9.74 -6.23
C SER A 9 -4.16 -8.79 -7.40
N ILE A 10 -4.63 -7.56 -7.16
CA ILE A 10 -4.76 -6.54 -8.23
C ILE A 10 -3.40 -6.31 -8.88
N LEU A 11 -2.35 -6.02 -8.10
CA LEU A 11 -1.03 -5.68 -8.62
C LEU A 11 -0.45 -6.80 -9.49
N ARG A 12 -0.55 -8.06 -9.04
CA ARG A 12 -0.09 -9.22 -9.81
C ARG A 12 -0.82 -9.36 -11.14
N ASN A 13 -2.12 -9.06 -11.17
CA ASN A 13 -2.95 -9.17 -12.37
C ASN A 13 -2.86 -7.95 -13.30
N LEU A 14 -2.09 -6.92 -12.97
CA LEU A 14 -1.84 -5.80 -13.89
C LEU A 14 -1.03 -6.23 -15.12
N ARG A 15 -0.25 -7.30 -15.02
CA ARG A 15 0.67 -7.75 -16.07
C ARG A 15 0.37 -9.17 -16.48
N LYS A 16 0.40 -9.43 -17.78
CA LYS A 16 0.46 -10.82 -18.28
C LYS A 16 1.88 -11.37 -18.10
N PRO A 17 2.05 -12.70 -18.03
CA PRO A 17 3.38 -13.31 -18.02
C PRO A 17 4.22 -12.82 -19.21
N GLY A 18 5.43 -12.31 -18.93
CA GLY A 18 6.34 -11.73 -19.93
C GLY A 18 6.15 -10.24 -20.22
N GLU A 19 5.09 -9.61 -19.72
CA GLU A 19 4.86 -8.18 -19.89
C GLU A 19 5.77 -7.36 -18.94
N THR A 20 6.46 -6.37 -19.50
CA THR A 20 7.25 -5.39 -18.75
C THR A 20 6.60 -4.02 -18.90
N GLY A 21 6.58 -3.22 -17.83
CA GLY A 21 5.95 -1.91 -17.82
C GLY A 21 4.94 -1.74 -16.70
N TYR A 22 4.84 -0.54 -16.14
CA TYR A 22 3.93 -0.24 -15.03
C TYR A 22 2.58 0.22 -15.56
N LYS A 23 1.52 -0.07 -14.79
CA LYS A 23 0.16 0.38 -15.05
C LYS A 23 -0.41 0.99 -13.77
N ILE A 24 -1.40 1.85 -13.92
CA ILE A 24 -2.10 2.46 -12.78
C ILE A 24 -3.04 1.40 -12.17
N PRO A 25 -2.85 0.99 -10.90
CA PRO A 25 -3.76 0.07 -10.24
C PRO A 25 -5.15 0.70 -10.03
N ARG A 26 -6.20 -0.09 -10.22
CA ARG A 26 -7.61 0.28 -10.02
C ARG A 26 -8.34 -0.82 -9.23
N GLY A 27 -9.40 -0.43 -8.54
CA GLY A 27 -10.22 -1.29 -7.69
C GLY A 27 -9.79 -1.33 -6.22
N GLY A 28 -10.73 -1.63 -5.34
CA GLY A 28 -10.50 -1.74 -3.91
C GLY A 28 -9.91 -0.46 -3.30
N MET A 29 -8.93 -0.62 -2.41
CA MET A 29 -8.28 0.51 -1.73
C MET A 29 -7.41 1.38 -2.66
N PHE A 30 -7.07 0.91 -3.86
CA PHE A 30 -6.32 1.74 -4.81
C PHE A 30 -7.11 2.95 -5.29
N GLU A 31 -8.44 3.00 -5.15
CA GLU A 31 -9.20 4.21 -5.47
C GLU A 31 -8.92 5.37 -4.51
N TYR A 32 -8.38 5.09 -3.33
CA TYR A 32 -8.08 6.09 -2.31
C TYR A 32 -6.59 6.31 -2.12
N VAL A 33 -5.77 5.24 -2.19
CA VAL A 33 -4.34 5.30 -1.87
C VAL A 33 -3.46 4.57 -2.88
N SER A 34 -2.26 5.09 -3.13
CA SER A 34 -1.27 4.47 -4.03
C SER A 34 -0.65 3.19 -3.46
N GLY A 35 -0.40 3.17 -2.16
CA GLY A 35 0.18 2.03 -1.42
C GLY A 35 -0.88 1.19 -0.72
N ALA A 36 -1.93 0.76 -1.43
CA ALA A 36 -3.06 0.04 -0.83
C ALA A 36 -2.67 -1.26 -0.10
N ASN A 37 -1.74 -2.03 -0.67
CA ASN A 37 -1.20 -3.23 -0.02
C ASN A 37 -0.41 -2.90 1.25
N PHE A 38 0.38 -1.82 1.22
CA PHE A 38 1.12 -1.34 2.38
C PHE A 38 0.19 -0.83 3.49
N PHE A 39 -0.88 -0.09 3.14
CA PHE A 39 -1.90 0.30 4.09
C PHE A 39 -2.53 -0.91 4.78
N GLY A 40 -2.91 -1.93 4.00
CA GLY A 40 -3.46 -3.18 4.53
C GLY A 40 -2.51 -3.90 5.48
N GLU A 41 -1.22 -3.93 5.16
CA GLU A 41 -0.18 -4.57 5.96
C GLU A 41 0.10 -3.81 7.27
N ILE A 42 0.12 -2.47 7.25
CA ILE A 42 0.24 -1.66 8.47
C ILE A 42 -0.94 -1.91 9.41
N ILE A 43 -2.17 -1.86 8.90
CA ILE A 43 -3.38 -2.12 9.70
C ILE A 43 -3.36 -3.53 10.31
N GLU A 44 -2.86 -4.51 9.55
CA GLU A 44 -2.70 -5.89 10.01
C GLU A 44 -1.73 -6.01 11.18
N TRP A 45 -0.53 -5.42 11.07
CA TRP A 45 0.45 -5.50 12.15
C TRP A 45 0.07 -4.68 13.38
N ILE A 46 -0.63 -3.56 13.19
CA ILE A 46 -1.25 -2.83 14.30
C ILE A 46 -2.26 -3.74 15.01
N GLY A 47 -3.19 -4.36 14.27
CA GLY A 47 -4.15 -5.31 14.83
C GLY A 47 -3.49 -6.47 15.58
N TYR A 48 -2.45 -7.07 14.98
CA TYR A 48 -1.66 -8.13 15.62
C TYR A 48 -1.02 -7.65 16.92
N SER A 49 -0.43 -6.46 16.94
CA SER A 49 0.21 -5.92 18.15
C SER A 49 -0.79 -5.69 19.30
N ILE A 50 -2.02 -5.26 18.99
CA ILE A 50 -3.10 -5.08 19.97
C ILE A 50 -3.50 -6.44 20.58
N VAL A 51 -3.68 -7.45 19.73
CA VAL A 51 -4.10 -8.80 20.19
C VAL A 51 -2.98 -9.51 20.95
N ALA A 52 -1.74 -9.41 20.45
CA ALA A 52 -0.60 -10.07 21.07
C ALA A 52 -0.15 -9.38 22.37
N GLY A 53 -0.36 -8.06 22.50
CA GLY A 53 -0.06 -7.29 23.71
C GLY A 53 1.40 -7.34 24.16
N SER A 54 2.34 -7.65 23.25
CA SER A 54 3.75 -7.89 23.57
C SER A 54 4.67 -6.84 22.94
N LEU A 55 5.76 -6.52 23.64
CA LEU A 55 6.76 -5.57 23.16
C LEU A 55 7.32 -5.94 21.76
N PRO A 56 7.64 -7.21 21.45
CA PRO A 56 8.08 -7.58 20.11
C PRO A 56 7.03 -7.30 19.03
N ALA A 57 5.75 -7.53 19.31
CA ALA A 57 4.68 -7.28 18.35
C ALA A 57 4.49 -5.78 18.07
N ILE A 58 4.56 -4.94 19.11
CA ILE A 58 4.52 -3.48 18.98
C ILE A 58 5.72 -2.96 18.19
N ALA A 59 6.93 -3.43 18.53
CA ALA A 59 8.15 -3.07 17.82
C ALA A 59 8.06 -3.45 16.34
N PHE A 60 7.49 -4.62 16.04
CA PHE A 60 7.29 -5.07 14.66
C PHE A 60 6.29 -4.22 13.90
N ALA A 61 5.16 -3.82 14.51
CA ALA A 61 4.20 -2.93 13.88
C ALA A 61 4.82 -1.55 13.53
N ILE A 62 5.59 -0.97 14.47
CA ILE A 62 6.31 0.30 14.25
C ILE A 62 7.35 0.15 13.15
N PHE A 63 8.12 -0.94 13.19
CA PHE A 63 9.14 -1.23 12.18
C PHE A 63 8.52 -1.34 10.79
N THR A 64 7.43 -2.09 10.65
CA THR A 64 6.73 -2.25 9.37
C THR A 64 6.25 -0.90 8.86
N ALA A 65 5.54 -0.12 9.67
CA ALA A 65 5.07 1.22 9.28
C ALA A 65 6.22 2.14 8.84
N SER A 66 7.36 2.08 9.56
CA SER A 66 8.55 2.88 9.25
C SER A 66 9.27 2.42 7.97
N ASN A 67 9.17 1.15 7.61
CA ASN A 67 9.77 0.62 6.39
C ASN A 67 8.91 0.87 5.15
N ILE A 68 7.64 0.47 5.20
CA ILE A 68 6.77 0.49 4.02
C ILE A 68 6.01 1.81 3.84
N GLY A 69 5.86 2.61 4.90
CA GLY A 69 5.29 3.95 4.84
C GLY A 69 6.05 4.89 3.89
N PRO A 70 7.36 5.11 4.08
CA PRO A 70 8.17 5.91 3.16
C PRO A 70 8.19 5.34 1.73
N ARG A 71 8.15 4.01 1.59
CA ARG A 71 8.07 3.34 0.29
C ARG A 71 6.77 3.69 -0.44
N ALA A 72 5.64 3.76 0.25
CA ALA A 72 4.36 4.19 -0.32
C ALA A 72 4.40 5.64 -0.82
N ILE A 73 5.02 6.54 -0.05
CA ILE A 73 5.22 7.94 -0.46
C ILE A 73 6.08 8.02 -1.73
N HIS A 74 7.15 7.23 -1.79
CA HIS A 74 7.99 7.17 -2.99
C HIS A 74 7.20 6.64 -4.20
N HIS A 75 6.40 5.59 -4.02
CA HIS A 75 5.53 5.05 -5.09
C HIS A 75 4.53 6.09 -5.57
N HIS A 76 3.88 6.80 -4.65
CA HIS A 76 2.93 7.86 -4.98
C HIS A 76 3.57 8.98 -5.82
N ARG A 77 4.74 9.48 -5.40
CA ARG A 77 5.51 10.48 -6.16
C ARG A 77 5.92 9.96 -7.54
N TRP A 78 6.35 8.71 -7.61
CA TRP A 78 6.74 8.07 -8.86
C TRP A 78 5.57 7.90 -9.82
N TYR A 79 4.38 7.52 -9.32
CA TYR A 79 3.18 7.43 -10.14
C TYR A 79 2.79 8.80 -10.73
N HIS A 80 2.86 9.87 -9.91
CA HIS A 80 2.62 11.23 -10.38
C HIS A 80 3.63 11.70 -11.43
N SER A 81 4.90 11.32 -11.33
CA SER A 81 5.91 11.70 -12.31
C SER A 81 5.84 10.87 -13.59
N LYS A 82 5.35 9.63 -13.49
CA LYS A 82 5.32 8.69 -14.62
C LYS A 82 4.05 8.76 -15.45
N PHE A 83 2.90 9.00 -14.82
CA PHE A 83 1.57 8.93 -15.46
C PHE A 83 0.87 10.30 -15.37
N PRO A 84 0.79 11.06 -16.48
CA PRO A 84 0.04 12.32 -16.53
C PRO A 84 -1.44 12.17 -16.14
N GLU A 85 -2.02 11.01 -16.41
CA GLU A 85 -3.41 10.65 -16.13
C GLU A 85 -3.62 10.07 -14.71
N TYR A 86 -2.59 10.08 -13.85
CA TYR A 86 -2.71 9.55 -12.50
C TYR A 86 -3.73 10.33 -11.67
N PRO A 87 -4.64 9.66 -10.93
CA PRO A 87 -5.65 10.35 -10.13
C PRO A 87 -5.05 11.24 -9.05
N LYS A 88 -5.30 12.55 -9.13
CA LYS A 88 -4.75 13.57 -8.22
C LYS A 88 -5.29 13.51 -6.79
N GLU A 89 -6.48 12.95 -6.63
CA GLU A 89 -7.14 12.82 -5.32
C GLU A 89 -6.57 11.67 -4.47
N ARG A 90 -5.89 10.71 -5.10
CA ARG A 90 -5.28 9.59 -4.38
C ARG A 90 -4.22 10.11 -3.42
N LYS A 91 -4.13 9.47 -2.27
CA LYS A 91 -3.10 9.72 -1.26
C LYS A 91 -2.04 8.62 -1.32
N ALA A 92 -0.91 8.77 -0.64
CA ALA A 92 0.16 7.79 -0.67
C ALA A 92 -0.22 6.51 0.07
N ILE A 93 -0.76 6.61 1.29
CA ILE A 93 -0.98 5.47 2.18
C ILE A 93 -2.14 5.63 3.18
N ILE A 94 -2.42 6.83 3.69
CA ILE A 94 -3.56 7.09 4.59
C ILE A 94 -4.67 7.75 3.78
N PRO A 95 -5.84 7.10 3.60
CA PRO A 95 -6.94 7.66 2.84
C PRO A 95 -7.31 9.06 3.32
N PHE A 96 -7.48 9.99 2.37
CA PHE A 96 -7.86 11.39 2.60
C PHE A 96 -6.85 12.26 3.37
N LEU A 97 -5.73 11.69 3.84
CA LEU A 97 -4.74 12.43 4.64
C LEU A 97 -3.35 12.45 4.00
N LEU A 98 -2.73 11.29 3.77
CA LEU A 98 -1.31 11.18 3.41
C LEU A 98 -1.06 10.22 2.26
#